data_AF-A0A1Y1WQ11-F1
#
_entry.id   AF-A0A1Y1WQ11-F1
#
_cell.length_a   1.000
_cell.length_b   1.000
_cell.length_c   1.000
_cell.angle_alpha   90.00
_cell.angle_beta   90.00
_cell.angle_gamma   90.00
#
_symmetry.space_group_name_H-M   'P 1'
#
loop_
_entity.id
_entity.type
_entity.pdbx_description
1 polymer ?
#
loop_
_entity_poly.entity_id
_entity_poly.type
_entity_poly.pdbx_seq_one_letter_code
_entity_poly.pdbx_strand_id
1 'polypeptide(L)'
;MGGASINRSKSNKSASQPAPSRVEPKVYFANERTFLSWTHTGILLAGLSLTILAFGNIVARVGGALFSMVGMVFIIYAVIRYRWRVNMIKEKHPGPYDDRYGPYLLTGFLIPVVILNLFLSFRELDDSYNF
;
A
#
# COMPACT_ATOMS: atom_id res chain seq x y z
N MET A 1 -36.47 5.95 69.38
CA MET A 1 -36.81 5.75 67.96
C MET A 1 -35.69 6.40 67.16
N GLY A 2 -34.68 5.65 66.74
CA GLY A 2 -34.69 4.88 65.48
C GLY A 2 -34.05 5.77 64.40
N GLY A 3 -32.96 5.42 63.74
CA GLY A 3 -32.22 4.18 63.72
C GLY A 3 -30.83 4.38 63.12
N ALA A 4 -30.02 3.33 63.25
CA ALA A 4 -28.73 3.20 62.59
C ALA A 4 -28.90 3.04 61.07
N SER A 5 -27.98 3.62 60.29
CA SER A 5 -27.44 3.09 59.01
C SER A 5 -26.72 4.22 58.25
N ILE A 6 -25.68 4.04 57.45
CA ILE A 6 -24.82 2.92 57.09
C ILE A 6 -23.55 3.58 56.53
N ASN A 7 -22.41 3.10 56.99
CA ASN A 7 -21.10 3.39 56.43
C ASN A 7 -20.99 2.64 55.07
N ARG A 8 -20.65 3.31 53.97
CA ARG A 8 -20.10 2.63 52.78
C ARG A 8 -19.25 3.59 51.95
N SER A 9 -17.96 3.58 52.28
CA SER A 9 -16.86 3.72 51.33
C SER A 9 -17.26 3.14 49.96
N LYS A 10 -17.43 4.02 48.97
CA LYS A 10 -17.36 3.63 47.56
C LYS A 10 -16.09 4.20 46.98
N SER A 11 -15.03 3.44 47.26
CA SER A 11 -14.07 2.94 46.28
C SER A 11 -13.70 3.94 45.19
N ASN A 12 -12.57 4.58 45.46
CA ASN A 12 -11.61 5.11 44.51
C ASN A 12 -11.77 4.44 43.13
N LYS A 13 -12.41 5.14 42.19
CA LYS A 13 -12.27 4.82 40.76
C LYS A 13 -10.81 5.15 40.43
N SER A 14 -9.94 4.18 40.69
CA SER A 14 -8.75 3.99 39.89
C SER A 14 -9.27 3.91 38.46
N ALA A 15 -9.26 5.08 37.78
CA ALA A 15 -9.10 5.11 36.35
C ALA A 15 -7.89 4.23 36.14
N SER A 16 -8.13 2.99 35.74
CA SER A 16 -7.12 2.09 35.23
C SER A 16 -6.56 2.81 34.03
N GLN A 17 -5.59 3.68 34.29
CA GLN A 17 -4.62 4.15 33.33
C GLN A 17 -4.27 2.90 32.55
N PRO A 18 -4.63 2.80 31.25
CA PRO A 18 -4.23 1.64 30.48
C PRO A 18 -2.71 1.65 30.56
N ALA A 19 -2.16 0.71 31.35
CA ALA A 19 -0.73 0.51 31.50
C ALA A 19 -0.14 0.60 30.09
N PRO A 20 0.95 1.36 29.86
CA PRO A 20 1.41 1.74 28.53
C PRO A 20 1.37 0.51 27.66
N SER A 21 0.32 0.43 26.83
CA SER A 21 0.00 -0.82 26.16
C SER A 21 1.21 -1.14 25.32
N ARG A 22 1.86 -2.27 25.63
CA ARG A 22 2.91 -2.81 24.78
C ARG A 22 2.28 -2.87 23.40
N VAL A 23 2.85 -2.12 22.46
CA VAL A 23 2.40 -2.20 21.07
C VAL A 23 2.57 -3.66 20.69
N GLU A 24 1.45 -4.33 20.45
CA GLU A 24 1.49 -5.76 20.26
C GLU A 24 2.33 -6.04 19.00
N PRO A 25 3.35 -6.92 19.06
CA PRO A 25 4.19 -7.21 17.91
C PRO A 25 3.41 -7.58 16.65
N LYS A 26 2.19 -8.11 16.83
CA LYS A 26 1.26 -8.50 15.78
C LYS A 26 0.87 -7.36 14.82
N VAL A 27 0.81 -6.10 15.27
CA VAL A 27 0.47 -4.96 14.38
C VAL A 27 1.63 -4.57 13.46
N TYR A 28 2.87 -4.66 13.94
CA TYR A 28 4.05 -4.43 13.11
C TYR A 28 4.18 -5.53 12.06
N PHE A 29 4.00 -6.79 12.46
CA PHE A 29 4.06 -7.93 11.55
C PHE A 29 2.97 -7.88 10.46
N ALA A 30 1.75 -7.43 10.80
CA ALA A 30 0.69 -7.23 9.81
C ALA A 30 1.01 -6.11 8.81
N ASN A 31 1.63 -5.02 9.27
CA ASN A 31 2.10 -3.92 8.41
C ASN A 31 3.24 -4.37 7.48
N GLU A 32 4.19 -5.15 7.98
CA GLU A 32 5.28 -5.72 7.18
C GLU A 32 4.76 -6.63 6.07
N ARG A 33 3.83 -7.55 6.38
CA ARG A 33 3.21 -8.43 5.36
C ARG A 33 2.58 -7.64 4.22
N THR A 34 1.84 -6.59 4.56
CA THR A 34 1.17 -5.77 3.54
C THR A 34 2.19 -4.95 2.76
N PHE A 35 3.20 -4.36 3.41
CA PHE A 35 4.32 -3.70 2.73
C PHE A 35 5.04 -4.63 1.74
N LEU A 36 5.32 -5.87 2.15
CA LEU A 36 5.93 -6.88 1.29
C LEU A 36 5.04 -7.20 0.09
N SER A 37 3.73 -7.33 0.30
CA SER A 37 2.78 -7.54 -0.81
C SER A 37 2.79 -6.39 -1.82
N TRP A 38 2.75 -5.13 -1.36
CA TRP A 38 2.78 -3.95 -2.25
C TRP A 38 4.12 -3.84 -3.00
N THR A 39 5.22 -4.07 -2.30
CA THR A 39 6.57 -4.02 -2.88
C THR A 39 6.76 -5.15 -3.89
N HIS A 40 6.29 -6.36 -3.58
CA HIS A 40 6.34 -7.51 -4.48
C HIS A 40 5.64 -7.22 -5.81
N THR A 41 4.43 -6.65 -5.79
CA THR A 41 3.73 -6.25 -7.02
C THR A 41 4.53 -5.22 -7.83
N GLY A 42 5.14 -4.23 -7.17
CA GLY A 42 5.99 -3.24 -7.83
C GLY A 42 7.25 -3.85 -8.47
N ILE A 43 7.90 -4.80 -7.79
CA ILE A 43 9.06 -5.54 -8.31
C ILE A 43 8.68 -6.41 -9.50
N LEU A 44 7.52 -7.08 -9.47
CA LEU A 44 7.04 -7.86 -10.62
C LEU A 44 6.84 -6.97 -11.85
N LEU A 45 6.26 -5.79 -11.69
CA LEU A 45 6.10 -4.81 -12.78
C LEU A 45 7.46 -4.31 -13.29
N ALA A 46 8.39 -4.01 -12.39
CA ALA A 46 9.74 -3.59 -12.76
C ALA A 46 10.52 -4.68 -13.50
N GLY A 47 10.40 -5.94 -13.06
CA GLY A 47 11.01 -7.09 -13.72
C GLY A 47 10.45 -7.32 -15.12
N LEU A 48 9.12 -7.29 -15.27
CA LEU A 48 8.46 -7.39 -16.57
C LEU A 48 8.90 -6.27 -17.51
N SER A 49 8.94 -5.04 -17.01
CA SER A 49 9.45 -3.88 -17.74
C SER A 49 10.89 -4.09 -18.22
N LEU A 50 11.77 -4.58 -17.34
CA LEU A 50 13.17 -4.83 -17.67
C LEU A 50 13.32 -5.89 -18.77
N THR A 51 12.52 -6.96 -18.72
CA THR A 51 12.49 -7.98 -19.78
C THR A 51 12.10 -7.37 -21.13
N ILE A 52 11.05 -6.53 -21.15
CA ILE A 52 10.62 -5.84 -22.37
C ILE A 52 11.71 -4.87 -22.86
N LEU A 53 12.38 -4.15 -21.97
CA LEU A 53 13.45 -3.23 -22.34
C LEU A 53 14.68 -3.94 -22.89
N ALA A 54 15.00 -5.13 -22.37
CA ALA A 54 16.15 -5.92 -22.79
C ALA A 54 15.95 -6.59 -24.15
N PHE A 55 14.75 -7.11 -24.44
CA PHE A 55 14.50 -7.94 -25.62
C PHE A 55 13.49 -7.36 -26.62
N GLY A 56 12.87 -6.22 -26.31
CA GLY A 56 11.80 -5.65 -27.10
C GLY A 56 12.23 -4.80 -28.29
N ASN A 57 11.35 -4.75 -29.28
CA ASN A 57 11.36 -3.86 -30.44
C ASN A 57 11.37 -2.38 -30.00
N ILE A 58 11.56 -1.44 -30.95
CA ILE A 58 11.56 0.00 -30.61
C ILE A 58 10.27 0.44 -29.89
N VAL A 59 9.11 -0.03 -30.38
CA VAL A 59 7.80 0.24 -29.80
C VAL A 59 7.62 -0.45 -28.44
N ALA A 60 8.06 -1.71 -28.33
CA ALA A 60 8.01 -2.45 -27.08
C ALA A 60 8.87 -1.78 -26.00
N ARG A 61 10.04 -1.22 -26.34
CA ARG A 61 10.90 -0.47 -25.41
C ARG A 61 10.21 0.77 -24.84
N VAL A 62 9.41 1.49 -25.63
CA VAL A 62 8.59 2.61 -25.13
C VAL A 62 7.58 2.10 -24.10
N GLY A 63 6.88 0.99 -24.39
CA GLY A 63 5.98 0.34 -23.44
C GLY A 63 6.70 -0.11 -22.15
N GLY A 64 7.86 -0.75 -22.30
CA GLY A 64 8.71 -1.17 -21.19
C GLY A 64 9.13 0.00 -20.30
N ALA A 65 9.51 1.14 -20.87
CA ALA A 65 9.86 2.34 -20.12
C ALA A 65 8.67 2.89 -19.30
N LEU A 66 7.47 2.89 -19.87
CA LEU A 66 6.24 3.29 -19.16
C LEU A 66 5.94 2.34 -17.99
N PHE A 67 6.03 1.04 -18.20
CA PHE A 67 5.86 0.05 -17.12
C PHE A 67 6.93 0.19 -16.02
N SER A 68 8.17 0.58 -16.39
CA SER A 68 9.25 0.85 -15.43
C SER A 68 8.88 1.99 -14.49
N MET A 69 8.38 3.08 -15.05
CA MET A 69 7.98 4.27 -14.30
C MET A 69 6.83 3.95 -13.34
N VAL A 70 5.82 3.20 -13.79
CA VAL A 70 4.71 2.74 -12.93
C VAL A 70 5.21 1.85 -11.80
N GLY A 71 6.07 0.87 -12.09
CA GLY A 71 6.66 -0.01 -11.08
C GLY A 71 7.44 0.78 -10.02
N MET A 72 8.19 1.79 -10.43
CA MET A 72 8.93 2.67 -9.52
C MET A 72 8.01 3.50 -8.62
N VAL A 73 6.97 4.12 -9.18
CA VAL A 73 5.94 4.84 -8.40
C VAL A 73 5.29 3.92 -7.37
N PHE A 74 5.05 2.66 -7.74
CA PHE A 74 4.41 1.68 -6.86
C PHE A 74 5.28 1.30 -5.67
N ILE A 75 6.58 1.08 -5.89
CA ILE A 75 7.56 0.81 -4.83
C ILE A 75 7.68 2.02 -3.90
N ILE A 76 7.75 3.23 -4.45
CA ILE A 76 7.80 4.47 -3.66
C ILE A 76 6.54 4.61 -2.79
N TYR A 77 5.35 4.37 -3.35
CA TYR A 77 4.10 4.40 -2.61
C TYR A 77 4.09 3.40 -1.46
N ALA A 78 4.55 2.16 -1.70
CA ALA A 78 4.65 1.14 -0.65
C ALA A 78 5.52 1.61 0.52
N VAL A 79 6.67 2.23 0.23
CA VAL A 79 7.58 2.78 1.26
C VAL A 79 6.94 3.93 2.04
N ILE A 80 6.28 4.88 1.35
CA ILE A 80 5.60 6.01 2.00
C ILE A 80 4.49 5.50 2.92
N ARG A 81 3.67 4.55 2.45
CA ARG A 81 2.59 3.93 3.25
C ARG A 81 3.13 3.19 4.48
N TYR A 82 4.22 2.44 4.32
CA TYR A 82 4.87 1.77 5.44
C TYR A 82 5.33 2.76 6.49
N ARG A 83 6.02 3.85 6.09
CA ARG A 83 6.50 4.89 7.00
C ARG A 83 5.35 5.58 7.74
N TRP A 84 4.28 5.91 7.02
CA TRP A 84 3.10 6.52 7.62
C TRP A 84 2.46 5.61 8.68
N ARG A 85 2.28 4.32 8.39
CA ARG A 85 1.74 3.37 9.36
C ARG A 85 2.65 3.13 10.56
N VAL A 86 3.98 3.11 10.37
CA VAL A 86 4.93 3.02 11.48
C VAL A 86 4.80 4.22 12.43
N ASN A 87 4.65 5.44 11.90
CA ASN A 87 4.43 6.63 12.74
C ASN A 87 3.08 6.56 13.48
N MET A 88 2.01 6.15 12.81
CA MET A 88 0.69 6.02 13.44
C MET A 88 0.66 4.99 14.57
N ILE A 89 1.37 3.87 14.41
CA ILE A 89 1.50 2.83 15.44
C ILE A 89 2.28 3.36 16.66
N LYS A 90 3.32 4.17 16.44
CA LYS A 90 4.09 4.83 17.52
C LYS A 90 3.25 5.85 18.29
N GLU A 91 2.41 6.59 17.59
CA GLU A 91 1.54 7.63 18.17
C GLU A 91 0.24 7.08 18.77
N LYS A 92 -0.01 5.76 18.68
CA LYS A 92 -1.20 5.06 19.22
C LYS A 92 -2.54 5.68 18.76
N HIS A 93 -2.58 6.24 17.56
CA HIS A 93 -3.78 6.87 17.03
C HIS A 93 -4.92 5.84 16.80
N PRO A 94 -6.14 6.04 17.30
CA PRO A 94 -7.29 5.14 17.09
C PRO A 94 -7.99 5.34 15.72
N GLY A 95 -7.31 5.97 14.75
CA GLY A 95 -7.89 6.31 13.45
C GLY A 95 -8.17 5.09 12.57
N PRO A 96 -9.05 5.22 11.55
CA PRO A 96 -9.36 4.13 10.63
C PRO A 96 -8.10 3.68 9.88
N TYR A 97 -7.71 2.41 10.09
CA TYR A 97 -6.52 1.78 9.52
C TYR A 97 -6.68 1.32 8.06
N ASP A 98 -7.76 1.74 7.40
CA ASP A 98 -8.20 1.16 6.14
C ASP A 98 -7.43 1.74 4.95
N ASP A 99 -6.88 0.88 4.11
CA ASP A 99 -6.06 1.28 2.96
C ASP A 99 -6.96 1.60 1.76
N ARG A 100 -7.73 2.68 1.90
CA ARG A 100 -8.76 3.07 0.93
C ARG A 100 -8.17 3.46 -0.43
N TYR A 101 -6.94 3.97 -0.47
CA TYR A 101 -6.35 4.56 -1.67
C TYR A 101 -5.47 3.60 -2.47
N GLY A 102 -5.03 2.48 -1.88
CA GLY A 102 -4.13 1.53 -2.55
C GLY A 102 -4.65 0.99 -3.88
N PRO A 103 -5.88 0.43 -3.93
CA PRO A 103 -6.44 -0.11 -5.17
C PRO A 103 -6.68 0.95 -6.25
N TYR A 104 -7.13 2.16 -5.87
CA TYR A 104 -7.39 3.24 -6.82
C TYR A 104 -6.11 3.77 -7.46
N LEU A 105 -5.01 3.84 -6.71
CA LEU A 105 -3.71 4.20 -7.26
C LEU A 105 -3.19 3.11 -8.20
N LEU A 106 -3.31 1.82 -7.82
CA LEU A 106 -2.93 0.71 -8.70
C LEU A 106 -3.66 0.81 -10.04
N THR A 107 -4.99 0.84 -10.03
CA THR A 107 -5.79 0.84 -11.27
C THR A 107 -5.65 2.12 -12.06
N GLY A 108 -5.57 3.28 -11.39
CA GLY A 108 -5.45 4.59 -12.02
C GLY A 108 -4.16 4.76 -12.84
N PHE A 109 -3.05 4.16 -12.42
CA PHE A 109 -1.79 4.23 -13.18
C PHE A 109 -1.63 3.07 -14.18
N LEU A 110 -2.10 1.86 -13.85
CA LEU A 110 -1.95 0.70 -14.73
C LEU A 110 -2.82 0.79 -15.98
N ILE A 111 -4.09 1.18 -15.84
CA ILE A 111 -5.04 1.15 -16.97
C ILE A 111 -4.56 2.04 -18.12
N PRO A 112 -4.19 3.32 -17.92
CA PRO A 112 -3.73 4.17 -19.01
C PRO A 112 -2.46 3.63 -19.68
N VAL A 113 -1.51 3.10 -18.89
CA VAL A 113 -0.26 2.56 -19.43
C VAL A 113 -0.50 1.30 -20.26
N VAL A 114 -1.39 0.42 -19.82
CA VAL A 114 -1.77 -0.77 -20.60
C VAL A 114 -2.48 -0.37 -21.89
N ILE A 115 -3.42 0.58 -21.84
CA ILE A 115 -4.12 1.07 -23.04
C ILE A 115 -3.13 1.68 -24.03
N LEU A 116 -2.23 2.55 -23.57
CA LEU A 116 -1.20 3.16 -24.42
C LEU A 116 -0.26 2.13 -25.02
N ASN A 117 0.18 1.14 -24.23
CA ASN A 117 1.03 0.06 -24.71
C ASN A 117 0.33 -0.77 -25.79
N LEU A 118 -0.93 -1.16 -25.57
CA LEU A 118 -1.73 -1.91 -26.54
C LEU A 118 -1.92 -1.10 -27.82
N PHE A 119 -2.29 0.17 -27.71
CA PHE A 119 -2.51 1.04 -28.86
C PHE A 119 -1.25 1.21 -29.72
N LEU A 120 -0.09 1.40 -29.09
CA LEU A 120 1.20 1.44 -29.79
C LEU A 120 1.51 0.12 -30.48
N SER A 121 1.26 -1.01 -29.80
CA SER A 121 1.50 -2.33 -30.36
C SER A 121 0.59 -2.63 -31.56
N PHE A 122 -0.69 -2.26 -31.50
CA PHE A 122 -1.62 -2.44 -32.61
C PHE A 122 -1.23 -1.61 -33.82
N ARG A 123 -0.82 -0.36 -33.63
CA ARG A 123 -0.33 0.48 -34.74
C ARG A 123 0.90 -0.08 -35.43
N GLU A 124 1.88 -0.56 -34.66
CA GLU A 124 3.09 -1.17 -35.21
C GLU A 124 2.76 -2.45 -36.02
N LEU A 125 1.80 -3.25 -35.55
CA LEU A 125 1.34 -4.43 -36.28
C LEU A 125 0.67 -4.01 -37.59
N ASP A 126 -0.26 -3.06 -37.57
CA ASP A 126 -0.95 -2.59 -38.77
C ASP A 126 0.05 -2.04 -39.82
N ASP A 127 1.03 -1.24 -39.41
CA ASP A 127 2.07 -0.71 -40.31
C ASP A 127 2.91 -1.84 -40.94
N SER A 128 3.12 -2.94 -40.21
CA SER A 128 3.86 -4.11 -40.69
C SER A 128 3.09 -4.95 -41.72
N TYR A 129 1.75 -4.96 -41.66
CA TYR A 129 0.89 -5.72 -42.58
C TYR A 129 0.48 -4.93 -43.84
N ASN A 130 0.70 -3.62 -43.90
CA ASN A 130 0.33 -2.75 -45.02
C ASN A 130 1.47 -2.55 -46.06
N PHE A 131 2.36 -3.54 -46.22
CA PHE A 131 3.34 -3.61 -47.32
C PHE A 131 2.82 -4.41 -48.51
#